data_AF-A0A961JI06-F1
#
_entry.id   AF-A0A961JI06-F1
#
_cell.length_a   1.000
_cell.length_b   1.000
_cell.length_c   1.000
_cell.angle_alpha   90.00
_cell.angle_beta   90.00
_cell.angle_gamma   90.00
#
_symmetry.space_group_name_H-M   'P 1'
#
loop_
_entity.id
_entity.type
_entity.pdbx_description
1 polymer ?
#
loop_
_entity_poly.entity_id
_entity_poly.type
_entity_poly.pdbx_seq_one_letter_code
_entity_poly.pdbx_strand_id
1 'polypeptide(L)'
;MSDAPVANIDLAAFTADPYPALAKMRAETPIAYVPELGATLITRRDDVHREEKRIATFSSLQPQGLMTRLMGENMMRKDGEAHQAERRILFPAVSPRTVLEHWRGLFAASTTQILDGLADKGACDLVTDYAMPVSAEALKAITGLTNMATAHMDHVSQAMIDGCANYAGNAQIEARCNAATQSIDDHISAMWNNPPPRSALAVMIAGGMSEYSVRANIKLIISGGQNEPRDAIAGTVWALLTHPEQLAMLRDGRRSWHDAFSEYARWQSPIGMSPR
;
A
#
# COMPACT_ATOMS: atom_id res chain seq x y z
N MET A 1 19.94 17.76 -17.04
CA MET A 1 20.55 16.42 -16.88
C MET A 1 21.07 16.32 -15.47
N SER A 2 20.93 15.16 -14.81
CA SER A 2 21.43 14.95 -13.44
C SER A 2 22.95 15.10 -13.41
N ASP A 3 23.50 15.74 -12.37
CA ASP A 3 24.94 15.81 -12.09
C ASP A 3 25.41 14.70 -11.12
N ALA A 4 24.48 13.84 -10.67
CA ALA A 4 24.82 12.67 -9.89
C ALA A 4 25.67 11.67 -10.70
N PRO A 5 26.62 10.96 -10.07
CA PRO A 5 27.34 9.87 -10.70
C PRO A 5 26.37 8.83 -11.30
N VAL A 6 26.77 8.20 -12.40
CA VAL A 6 25.93 7.20 -13.09
C VAL A 6 26.18 5.81 -12.51
N ALA A 7 25.10 5.09 -12.18
CA ALA A 7 25.12 3.67 -11.88
C ALA A 7 24.18 2.93 -12.84
N ASN A 8 24.71 1.98 -13.60
CA ASN A 8 23.91 1.17 -14.52
C ASN A 8 23.45 -0.12 -13.82
N ILE A 9 22.24 -0.56 -14.16
CA ILE A 9 21.67 -1.81 -13.65
C ILE A 9 21.19 -2.69 -14.82
N ASP A 10 21.26 -4.00 -14.64
CA ASP A 10 20.50 -4.93 -15.48
C ASP A 10 19.05 -4.95 -14.97
N LEU A 11 18.09 -4.46 -15.77
CA LEU A 11 16.69 -4.37 -15.36
C LEU A 11 16.07 -5.73 -15.03
N ALA A 12 16.43 -6.80 -15.75
CA ALA A 12 15.87 -8.12 -15.53
C ALA A 12 16.39 -8.70 -14.21
N ALA A 13 17.70 -8.62 -13.98
CA ALA A 13 18.31 -9.05 -12.73
C ALA A 13 17.81 -8.21 -11.54
N PHE A 14 17.73 -6.88 -11.70
CA PHE A 14 17.24 -5.97 -10.65
C PHE A 14 15.78 -6.23 -10.28
N THR A 15 14.93 -6.56 -11.26
CA THR A 15 13.53 -6.91 -11.02
C THR A 15 13.41 -8.23 -10.27
N ALA A 16 14.27 -9.22 -10.56
CA ALA A 16 14.24 -10.52 -9.90
C ALA A 16 14.83 -10.49 -8.49
N ASP A 17 15.95 -9.78 -8.31
CA ASP A 17 16.63 -9.59 -7.03
C ASP A 17 17.36 -8.23 -7.03
N PRO A 18 16.77 -7.19 -6.42
CA PRO A 18 17.38 -5.86 -6.40
C PRO A 18 18.53 -5.76 -5.39
N TYR A 19 18.63 -6.68 -4.42
CA TYR A 19 19.50 -6.50 -3.26
C TYR A 19 21.00 -6.48 -3.60
N PRO A 20 21.54 -7.30 -4.52
CA PRO A 20 22.93 -7.21 -4.93
C PRO A 20 23.30 -5.86 -5.54
N ALA A 21 22.46 -5.34 -6.45
CA ALA A 21 22.68 -4.04 -7.08
C ALA A 21 22.58 -2.91 -6.04
N LEU A 22 21.55 -2.93 -5.19
CA LEU A 22 21.39 -1.95 -4.11
C LEU A 22 22.53 -2.00 -3.09
N ALA A 23 23.10 -3.19 -2.82
CA ALA A 23 24.27 -3.33 -1.95
C ALA A 23 25.50 -2.65 -2.55
N LYS A 24 25.76 -2.85 -3.83
CA LYS A 24 26.84 -2.18 -4.56
C LYS A 24 26.66 -0.66 -4.54
N MET A 25 25.45 -0.18 -4.86
CA MET A 25 25.15 1.27 -4.84
C MET A 25 25.37 1.87 -3.44
N ARG A 26 24.90 1.22 -2.36
CA ARG A 26 25.13 1.70 -0.99
C ARG A 26 26.61 1.82 -0.64
N ALA A 27 27.43 0.89 -1.12
CA ALA A 27 28.86 0.85 -0.84
C ALA A 27 29.64 1.90 -1.64
N GLU A 28 29.37 1.99 -2.94
CA GLU A 28 30.23 2.72 -3.89
C GLU A 28 29.64 4.05 -4.35
N THR A 29 28.32 4.13 -4.55
CA THR A 29 27.66 5.28 -5.21
C THR A 29 26.23 5.47 -4.66
N PRO A 30 26.09 5.91 -3.40
CA PRO A 30 24.82 5.83 -2.68
C PRO A 30 23.73 6.80 -3.18
N ILE A 31 24.15 7.83 -3.91
CA ILE A 31 23.30 8.75 -4.68
C ILE A 31 23.78 8.66 -6.13
N ALA A 32 22.97 8.07 -7.00
CA ALA A 32 23.36 7.83 -8.39
C ALA A 32 22.19 8.03 -9.34
N TYR A 33 22.46 8.59 -10.52
CA TYR A 33 21.53 8.55 -11.63
C TYR A 33 21.56 7.14 -12.27
N VAL A 34 20.39 6.53 -12.41
CA VAL A 34 20.20 5.20 -13.00
C VAL A 34 19.45 5.37 -14.33
N PRO A 35 20.15 5.35 -15.47
CA PRO A 35 19.56 5.62 -16.78
C PRO A 35 18.41 4.68 -17.13
N GLU A 36 18.51 3.41 -16.76
CA GLU A 36 17.50 2.38 -17.06
C GLU A 36 16.17 2.62 -16.33
N LEU A 37 16.19 3.37 -15.22
CA LEU A 37 15.00 3.81 -14.50
C LEU A 37 14.62 5.26 -14.80
N GLY A 38 15.49 6.00 -15.51
CA GLY A 38 15.34 7.44 -15.72
C GLY A 38 15.32 8.25 -14.42
N ALA A 39 15.91 7.74 -13.33
CA ALA A 39 15.75 8.29 -11.99
C ALA A 39 17.08 8.40 -11.23
N THR A 40 17.17 9.37 -10.31
CA THR A 40 18.25 9.42 -9.32
C THR A 40 17.81 8.68 -8.07
N LEU A 41 18.57 7.64 -7.67
CA LEU A 41 18.27 6.83 -6.50
C LEU A 41 19.11 7.26 -5.30
N ILE A 42 18.48 7.31 -4.12
CA ILE A 42 19.13 7.46 -2.82
C ILE A 42 18.98 6.12 -2.10
N THR A 43 20.09 5.44 -1.83
CA THR A 43 20.06 4.01 -1.43
C THR A 43 20.47 3.76 0.03
N ARG A 44 21.10 4.72 0.71
CA ARG A 44 21.46 4.60 2.13
C ARG A 44 20.29 5.01 3.02
N ARG A 45 20.01 4.20 4.03
CA ARG A 45 18.92 4.41 4.99
C ARG A 45 18.94 5.81 5.61
N ASP A 46 20.09 6.27 6.06
CA ASP A 46 20.20 7.56 6.76
C ASP A 46 20.04 8.75 5.82
N ASP A 47 20.47 8.61 4.56
CA ASP A 47 20.20 9.63 3.54
C ASP A 47 18.71 9.67 3.21
N VAL A 48 18.06 8.53 2.96
CA VAL A 48 16.60 8.47 2.75
C VAL A 48 15.86 9.11 3.92
N HIS A 49 16.20 8.74 5.17
CA HIS A 49 15.55 9.26 6.36
C HIS A 49 15.74 10.78 6.59
N ARG A 50 16.89 11.32 6.16
CA ARG A 50 17.17 12.76 6.22
C ARG A 50 16.41 13.50 5.11
N GLU A 51 16.50 13.00 3.88
CA GLU A 51 15.96 13.67 2.70
C GLU A 51 14.43 13.58 2.61
N GLU A 52 13.80 12.49 3.09
CA GLU A 52 12.33 12.32 3.05
C GLU A 52 11.57 13.43 3.79
N LYS A 53 12.21 14.09 4.76
CA LYS A 53 11.63 15.18 5.56
C LYS A 53 11.79 16.55 4.91
N ARG A 54 12.67 16.68 3.90
CA ARG A 54 12.99 17.94 3.23
C ARG A 54 12.05 18.20 2.07
N ILE A 55 10.76 18.31 2.36
CA ILE A 55 9.69 18.46 1.35
C ILE A 55 9.82 19.70 0.45
N ALA A 56 10.57 20.73 0.87
CA ALA A 56 10.89 21.88 0.02
C ALA A 56 11.90 21.54 -1.10
N THR A 57 12.66 20.46 -0.94
CA THR A 57 13.63 19.95 -1.93
C THR A 57 13.09 18.69 -2.61
N PHE A 58 12.54 17.77 -1.82
CA PHE A 58 11.97 16.50 -2.25
C PHE A 58 10.47 16.53 -2.02
N SER A 59 9.79 17.30 -2.86
CA SER A 59 8.33 17.48 -2.82
C SER A 59 7.61 16.17 -3.10
N SER A 60 6.39 16.02 -2.57
CA SER A 60 5.49 14.92 -2.94
C SER A 60 4.57 15.31 -4.11
N LEU A 61 4.54 16.59 -4.48
CA LEU A 61 3.69 17.15 -5.54
C LEU A 61 4.10 16.58 -6.90
N GLN A 62 3.19 15.86 -7.53
CA GLN A 62 3.39 15.33 -8.87
C GLN A 62 2.12 15.59 -9.71
N PRO A 63 1.87 16.83 -10.15
CA PRO A 63 0.63 17.20 -10.84
C PRO A 63 0.44 16.44 -12.17
N GLN A 64 1.54 16.06 -12.83
CA GLN A 64 1.53 15.24 -14.04
C GLN A 64 1.77 13.75 -13.76
N GLY A 65 1.95 13.36 -12.50
CA GLY A 65 2.14 11.97 -12.11
C GLY A 65 0.87 11.16 -12.36
N LEU A 66 1.04 9.89 -12.77
CA LEU A 66 -0.07 8.99 -13.11
C LEU A 66 -1.06 8.84 -11.97
N MET A 67 -0.59 8.76 -10.73
CA MET A 67 -1.45 8.73 -9.54
C MET A 67 -2.38 9.94 -9.45
N THR A 68 -1.86 11.16 -9.60
CA THR A 68 -2.67 12.39 -9.54
C THR A 68 -3.68 12.42 -10.68
N ARG A 69 -3.26 12.04 -11.89
CA ARG A 69 -4.10 12.07 -13.10
C ARG A 69 -5.21 11.02 -13.06
N LEU A 70 -4.92 9.81 -12.58
CA LEU A 70 -5.84 8.67 -12.64
C LEU A 70 -6.69 8.54 -11.37
N MET A 71 -6.15 8.85 -10.20
CA MET A 71 -6.82 8.69 -8.90
C MET A 71 -7.26 10.00 -8.27
N GLY A 72 -6.81 11.15 -8.80
CA GLY A 72 -6.97 12.47 -8.18
C GLY A 72 -5.84 12.81 -7.21
N GLU A 73 -5.69 14.09 -6.89
CA GLU A 73 -4.67 14.59 -5.95
C GLU A 73 -5.05 14.21 -4.51
N ASN A 74 -4.57 13.03 -4.08
CA ASN A 74 -4.73 12.51 -2.73
C ASN A 74 -3.62 12.99 -1.79
N MET A 75 -3.73 12.69 -0.49
CA MET A 75 -2.78 13.19 0.52
C MET A 75 -1.33 12.74 0.30
N MET A 76 -1.06 11.63 -0.41
CA MET A 76 0.30 11.21 -0.74
C MET A 76 0.97 12.13 -1.78
N ARG A 77 0.18 12.93 -2.50
CA ARG A 77 0.64 13.90 -3.51
C ARG A 77 0.47 15.35 -3.05
N LYS A 78 0.55 15.59 -1.74
CA LYS A 78 0.48 16.92 -1.12
C LYS A 78 1.63 17.10 -0.14
N ASP A 79 2.03 18.35 0.06
CA ASP A 79 3.04 18.73 1.04
C ASP A 79 2.47 19.70 2.10
N GLY A 80 3.19 19.83 3.22
CA GLY A 80 2.95 20.87 4.21
C GLY A 80 1.53 20.90 4.77
N GLU A 81 0.93 22.09 4.82
CA GLU A 81 -0.38 22.33 5.43
C GLU A 81 -1.51 21.55 4.73
N ALA A 82 -1.50 21.48 3.40
CA ALA A 82 -2.53 20.77 2.62
C ALA A 82 -2.55 19.27 2.97
N HIS A 83 -1.37 18.65 3.06
CA HIS A 83 -1.24 17.26 3.53
C HIS A 83 -1.73 17.11 4.98
N GLN A 84 -1.28 17.98 5.88
CA GLN A 84 -1.61 17.89 7.30
C GLN A 84 -3.11 18.11 7.56
N ALA A 85 -3.77 18.97 6.80
CA ALA A 85 -5.21 19.20 6.92
C ALA A 85 -6.01 17.92 6.64
N GLU A 86 -5.75 17.26 5.50
CA GLU A 86 -6.45 16.01 5.16
C GLU A 86 -6.08 14.85 6.08
N ARG A 87 -4.79 14.75 6.44
CA ARG A 87 -4.31 13.72 7.38
C ARG A 87 -4.98 13.86 8.74
N ARG A 88 -5.12 15.08 9.27
CA ARG A 88 -5.81 15.33 10.56
C ARG A 88 -7.27 14.93 10.50
N ILE A 89 -7.97 15.20 9.39
CA ILE A 89 -9.37 14.80 9.20
C ILE A 89 -9.49 13.28 9.18
N LEU A 90 -8.65 12.56 8.42
CA LEU A 90 -8.74 11.10 8.30
C LEU A 90 -8.28 10.36 9.57
N PHE A 91 -7.36 10.94 10.34
CA PHE A 91 -6.68 10.28 11.48
C PHE A 91 -7.61 9.52 12.45
N PRO A 92 -8.79 10.02 12.85
CA PRO A 92 -9.70 9.28 13.73
C PRO A 92 -10.12 7.91 13.21
N ALA A 93 -10.21 7.71 11.88
CA ALA A 93 -10.55 6.42 11.29
C ALA A 93 -9.41 5.39 11.45
N VAL A 94 -8.15 5.85 11.52
CA VAL A 94 -6.96 4.98 11.49
C VAL A 94 -6.07 5.12 12.73
N SER A 95 -6.56 5.79 13.77
CA SER A 95 -5.80 5.99 15.01
C SER A 95 -5.50 4.64 15.70
N PRO A 96 -4.40 4.50 16.45
CA PRO A 96 -4.09 3.26 17.16
C PRO A 96 -5.25 2.77 18.04
N ARG A 97 -5.96 3.71 18.68
CA ARG A 97 -7.14 3.41 19.49
C ARG A 97 -8.26 2.82 18.64
N THR A 98 -8.60 3.45 17.51
CA THR A 98 -9.65 2.95 16.60
C THR A 98 -9.29 1.58 16.04
N VAL A 99 -8.03 1.36 15.66
CA VAL A 99 -7.53 0.06 15.19
C VAL A 99 -7.72 -1.02 16.25
N LEU A 100 -7.31 -0.74 17.49
CA LEU A 100 -7.38 -1.73 18.57
C LEU A 100 -8.81 -1.98 19.09
N GLU A 101 -9.60 -0.92 19.27
CA GLU A 101 -10.92 -0.98 19.92
C GLU A 101 -12.07 -1.25 18.94
N HIS A 102 -11.92 -0.90 17.66
CA HIS A 102 -12.98 -1.03 16.66
C HIS A 102 -12.64 -2.05 15.57
N TRP A 103 -11.50 -1.85 14.89
CA TRP A 103 -11.19 -2.66 13.70
C TRP A 103 -10.74 -4.08 14.01
N ARG A 104 -9.95 -4.26 15.08
CA ARG A 104 -9.40 -5.57 15.46
C ARG A 104 -10.48 -6.66 15.56
N GLY A 105 -11.63 -6.35 16.16
CA GLY A 105 -12.73 -7.30 16.30
C GLY A 105 -13.33 -7.70 14.96
N LEU A 106 -13.55 -6.74 14.06
CA LEU A 106 -14.07 -7.00 12.71
C LEU A 106 -13.08 -7.82 11.88
N PHE A 107 -11.79 -7.49 11.95
CA PHE A 107 -10.76 -8.23 11.22
C PHE A 107 -10.61 -9.65 11.74
N ALA A 108 -10.66 -9.86 13.05
CA ALA A 108 -10.62 -11.19 13.63
C ALA A 108 -11.84 -12.02 13.18
N ALA A 109 -13.03 -11.43 13.20
CA ALA A 109 -14.25 -12.12 12.78
C ALA A 109 -14.21 -12.53 11.29
N SER A 110 -13.83 -11.61 10.40
CA SER A 110 -13.73 -11.92 8.96
C SER A 110 -12.62 -12.94 8.68
N THR A 111 -11.47 -12.82 9.35
CA THR A 111 -10.37 -13.78 9.21
C THR A 111 -10.78 -15.19 9.64
N THR A 112 -11.48 -15.32 10.77
CA THR A 112 -12.00 -16.62 11.22
C THR A 112 -12.96 -17.22 10.19
N GLN A 113 -13.90 -16.43 9.66
CA GLN A 113 -14.83 -16.92 8.63
C GLN A 113 -14.11 -17.42 7.37
N ILE A 114 -13.05 -16.73 6.96
CA ILE A 114 -12.23 -17.15 5.81
C ILE A 114 -11.53 -18.46 6.13
N LEU A 115 -10.90 -18.58 7.32
CA LEU A 115 -10.23 -19.82 7.74
C LEU A 115 -11.19 -21.01 7.86
N ASP A 116 -12.38 -20.80 8.39
CA ASP A 116 -13.41 -21.84 8.50
C ASP A 116 -13.79 -22.38 7.10
N GLY A 117 -13.87 -21.50 6.10
CA GLY A 117 -14.11 -21.90 4.70
C GLY A 117 -12.95 -22.67 4.03
N LEU A 118 -11.77 -22.70 4.65
CA LEU A 118 -10.60 -23.44 4.18
C LEU A 118 -10.37 -24.75 4.94
N ALA A 119 -11.03 -24.96 6.07
CA ALA A 119 -10.75 -26.06 7.00
C ALA A 119 -10.80 -27.45 6.33
N ASP A 120 -11.78 -27.69 5.47
CA ASP A 120 -12.00 -28.99 4.82
C ASP A 120 -11.20 -29.20 3.52
N LYS A 121 -10.47 -28.18 3.04
CA LYS A 121 -9.78 -28.25 1.74
C LYS A 121 -8.50 -29.09 1.76
N GLY A 122 -7.88 -29.28 2.92
CA GLY A 122 -6.60 -30.00 3.09
C GLY A 122 -5.36 -29.27 2.54
N ALA A 123 -5.53 -28.43 1.51
CA ALA A 123 -4.54 -27.51 0.97
C ALA A 123 -5.23 -26.24 0.43
N CYS A 124 -4.51 -25.12 0.40
CA CYS A 124 -4.98 -23.87 -0.19
C CYS A 124 -3.80 -23.06 -0.74
N ASP A 125 -4.09 -22.14 -1.66
CA ASP A 125 -3.17 -21.10 -2.06
C ASP A 125 -3.25 -19.96 -1.04
N LEU A 126 -2.17 -19.73 -0.30
CA LEU A 126 -2.17 -18.75 0.78
C LEU A 126 -2.45 -17.31 0.31
N VAL A 127 -2.09 -16.97 -0.92
CA VAL A 127 -2.31 -15.64 -1.48
C VAL A 127 -3.79 -15.51 -1.85
N THR A 128 -4.28 -16.38 -2.73
CA THR A 128 -5.61 -16.21 -3.33
C THR A 128 -6.74 -16.67 -2.42
N ASP A 129 -6.52 -17.73 -1.64
CA ASP A 129 -7.57 -18.31 -0.79
C ASP A 129 -7.64 -17.64 0.61
N TYR A 130 -6.56 -17.00 1.07
CA TYR A 130 -6.48 -16.44 2.43
C TYR A 130 -6.09 -14.95 2.49
N ALA A 131 -4.86 -14.60 2.12
CA ALA A 131 -4.32 -13.25 2.35
C ALA A 131 -5.10 -12.16 1.59
N MET A 132 -5.46 -12.44 0.34
CA MET A 132 -6.20 -11.52 -0.52
C MET A 132 -7.64 -11.29 -0.01
N PRO A 133 -8.44 -12.32 0.33
CA PRO A 133 -9.73 -12.15 1.00
C PRO A 133 -9.65 -11.41 2.34
N VAL A 134 -8.66 -11.72 3.19
CA VAL A 134 -8.49 -11.07 4.49
C VAL A 134 -8.24 -9.57 4.31
N SER A 135 -7.35 -9.21 3.39
CA SER A 135 -7.05 -7.80 3.09
C SER A 135 -8.27 -7.07 2.52
N ALA A 136 -9.02 -7.70 1.62
CA ALA A 136 -10.19 -7.10 0.99
C ALA A 136 -11.32 -6.85 2.00
N GLU A 137 -11.58 -7.78 2.92
CA GLU A 137 -12.58 -7.57 3.98
C GLU A 137 -12.16 -6.47 4.96
N ALA A 138 -10.88 -6.41 5.33
CA ALA A 138 -10.35 -5.32 6.15
C ALA A 138 -10.51 -3.96 5.45
N LEU A 139 -10.22 -3.88 4.15
CA LEU A 139 -10.39 -2.67 3.36
C LEU A 139 -11.85 -2.22 3.26
N LYS A 140 -12.80 -3.15 3.02
CA LYS A 140 -14.23 -2.82 3.01
C LYS A 140 -14.65 -2.15 4.31
N ALA A 141 -14.20 -2.69 5.45
CA ALA A 141 -14.50 -2.15 6.76
C ALA A 141 -13.88 -0.76 6.98
N ILE A 142 -12.57 -0.61 6.71
CA ILE A 142 -11.86 0.66 6.91
C ILE A 142 -12.37 1.75 5.98
N THR A 143 -12.56 1.45 4.69
CA THR A 143 -12.99 2.46 3.70
C THR A 143 -14.45 2.86 3.91
N GLY A 144 -15.29 1.92 4.34
CA GLY A 144 -16.74 2.09 4.42
C GLY A 144 -17.48 1.65 3.16
N LEU A 145 -16.77 1.09 2.16
CA LEU A 145 -17.36 0.56 0.93
C LEU A 145 -17.88 -0.88 1.13
N THR A 146 -18.76 -1.07 2.12
CA THR A 146 -19.33 -2.38 2.46
C THR A 146 -20.27 -2.94 1.38
N ASN A 147 -20.68 -2.09 0.43
CA ASN A 147 -21.43 -2.46 -0.77
C ASN A 147 -20.54 -3.07 -1.88
N MET A 148 -19.21 -3.08 -1.73
CA MET A 148 -18.28 -3.64 -2.70
C MET A 148 -17.95 -5.10 -2.38
N ALA A 149 -18.02 -5.99 -3.38
CA ALA A 149 -17.55 -7.37 -3.23
C ALA A 149 -16.03 -7.44 -3.05
N THR A 150 -15.52 -8.41 -2.30
CA THR A 150 -14.07 -8.55 -2.03
C THR A 150 -13.25 -8.78 -3.28
N ALA A 151 -13.71 -9.65 -4.18
CA ALA A 151 -13.06 -9.88 -5.46
C ALA A 151 -13.01 -8.60 -6.32
N HIS A 152 -14.03 -7.75 -6.21
CA HIS A 152 -14.05 -6.46 -6.91
C HIS A 152 -13.08 -5.46 -6.28
N MET A 153 -12.97 -5.43 -4.94
CA MET A 153 -11.99 -4.61 -4.22
C MET A 153 -10.55 -4.92 -4.66
N ASP A 154 -10.22 -6.20 -4.81
CA ASP A 154 -8.93 -6.63 -5.32
C ASP A 154 -8.71 -6.18 -6.77
N HIS A 155 -9.70 -6.43 -7.64
CA HIS A 155 -9.65 -6.05 -9.04
C HIS A 155 -9.42 -4.54 -9.26
N VAL A 156 -10.16 -3.69 -8.55
CA VAL A 156 -10.00 -2.23 -8.69
C VAL A 156 -8.68 -1.74 -8.11
N SER A 157 -8.17 -2.38 -7.04
CA SER A 157 -6.84 -2.07 -6.51
C SER A 157 -5.74 -2.42 -7.52
N GLN A 158 -5.77 -3.62 -8.08
CA GLN A 158 -4.78 -4.05 -9.09
C GLN A 158 -4.82 -3.14 -10.34
N ALA A 159 -6.01 -2.76 -10.81
CA ALA A 159 -6.13 -1.85 -11.94
C ALA A 159 -5.53 -0.46 -11.66
N MET A 160 -5.63 0.05 -10.42
CA MET A 160 -4.99 1.31 -10.02
C MET A 160 -3.47 1.18 -9.93
N ILE A 161 -2.93 0.06 -9.45
CA ILE A 161 -1.48 -0.19 -9.43
C ILE A 161 -0.94 -0.19 -10.86
N ASP A 162 -1.54 -0.99 -11.74
CA ASP A 162 -1.14 -1.09 -13.15
C ASP A 162 -1.18 0.30 -13.79
N GLY A 163 -2.25 1.06 -13.54
CA GLY A 163 -2.42 2.43 -14.01
C GLY A 163 -1.32 3.38 -13.51
N CYS A 164 -1.00 3.34 -12.22
CA CYS A 164 0.05 4.17 -11.62
C CYS A 164 1.47 3.80 -12.10
N ALA A 165 1.68 2.56 -12.54
CA ALA A 165 2.93 2.07 -13.09
C ALA A 165 3.00 2.15 -14.63
N ASN A 166 1.97 2.66 -15.31
CA ASN A 166 1.85 2.69 -16.77
C ASN A 166 2.73 3.75 -17.47
N TYR A 167 4.02 3.81 -17.13
CA TYR A 167 4.96 4.78 -17.71
C TYR A 167 5.19 4.59 -19.21
N ALA A 168 4.90 3.39 -19.74
CA ALA A 168 4.94 3.11 -21.18
C ALA A 168 3.72 3.68 -21.94
N GLY A 169 2.72 4.22 -21.26
CA GLY A 169 1.55 4.86 -21.89
C GLY A 169 0.62 3.88 -22.61
N ASN A 170 0.44 2.66 -22.08
CA ASN A 170 -0.46 1.68 -22.68
C ASN A 170 -1.93 2.10 -22.46
N ALA A 171 -2.64 2.40 -23.55
CA ALA A 171 -4.02 2.89 -23.51
C ALA A 171 -5.00 1.90 -22.86
N GLN A 172 -4.76 0.58 -22.97
CA GLN A 172 -5.63 -0.43 -22.36
C GLN A 172 -5.46 -0.48 -20.84
N ILE A 173 -4.25 -0.27 -20.33
CA ILE A 173 -3.99 -0.18 -18.89
C ILE A 173 -4.67 1.08 -18.32
N GLU A 174 -4.52 2.21 -19.00
CA GLU A 174 -5.18 3.46 -18.62
C GLU A 174 -6.71 3.34 -18.61
N ALA A 175 -7.30 2.74 -19.64
CA ALA A 175 -8.75 2.53 -19.72
C ALA A 175 -9.27 1.66 -18.57
N ARG A 176 -8.56 0.57 -18.22
CA ARG A 176 -8.93 -0.27 -17.06
C ARG A 176 -8.84 0.49 -15.74
N CYS A 177 -7.79 1.29 -15.55
CA CYS A 177 -7.65 2.12 -14.36
C CYS A 177 -8.79 3.14 -14.26
N ASN A 178 -9.15 3.81 -15.35
CA ASN A 178 -10.26 4.77 -15.37
C ASN A 178 -11.62 4.10 -15.06
N ALA A 179 -11.86 2.90 -15.58
CA ALA A 179 -13.07 2.14 -15.25
C ALA A 179 -13.11 1.74 -13.76
N ALA A 180 -11.97 1.32 -13.20
CA ALA A 180 -11.85 0.99 -11.79
C ALA A 180 -12.07 2.21 -10.88
N THR A 181 -11.49 3.37 -11.21
CA THR A 181 -11.65 4.59 -10.41
C THR A 181 -13.08 5.13 -10.49
N GLN A 182 -13.73 5.04 -11.65
CA GLN A 182 -15.17 5.33 -11.78
C GLN A 182 -16.02 4.37 -10.95
N SER A 183 -15.73 3.07 -10.97
CA SER A 183 -16.48 2.10 -10.16
C SER A 183 -16.34 2.38 -8.65
N ILE A 184 -15.14 2.73 -8.18
CA ILE A 184 -14.93 3.18 -6.80
C ILE A 184 -15.78 4.43 -6.51
N ASP A 185 -15.82 5.39 -7.43
CA ASP A 185 -16.64 6.59 -7.28
C ASP A 185 -18.14 6.28 -7.19
N ASP A 186 -18.63 5.30 -7.95
CA ASP A 186 -20.02 4.86 -7.87
C ASP A 186 -20.34 4.22 -6.51
N HIS A 187 -19.41 3.40 -5.99
CA HIS A 187 -19.53 2.81 -4.65
C HIS A 187 -19.51 3.87 -3.54
N ILE A 188 -18.65 4.88 -3.65
CA ILE A 188 -18.60 6.02 -2.73
C ILE A 188 -19.94 6.78 -2.76
N SER A 189 -20.48 7.06 -3.95
CA SER A 189 -21.74 7.78 -4.12
C SER A 189 -22.90 7.02 -3.45
N ALA A 190 -22.97 5.70 -3.63
CA ALA A 190 -24.00 4.86 -3.02
C ALA A 190 -23.92 4.83 -1.48
N MET A 191 -22.72 4.93 -0.91
CA MET A 191 -22.51 4.94 0.54
C MET A 191 -22.52 6.34 1.17
N TRP A 192 -22.51 7.41 0.37
CA TRP A 192 -22.26 8.79 0.81
C TRP A 192 -23.17 9.25 1.95
N ASN A 193 -24.46 8.95 1.84
CA ASN A 193 -25.47 9.43 2.80
C ASN A 193 -25.57 8.55 4.06
N ASN A 194 -25.02 7.33 4.03
CA ASN A 194 -25.08 6.40 5.16
C ASN A 194 -23.82 5.53 5.25
N PRO A 195 -22.63 6.14 5.42
CA PRO A 195 -21.39 5.40 5.50
C PRO A 195 -21.30 4.67 6.86
N PRO A 196 -20.67 3.48 6.93
CA PRO A 196 -20.47 2.77 8.19
C PRO A 196 -19.76 3.67 9.22
N PRO A 197 -20.19 3.69 10.50
CA PRO A 197 -19.55 4.51 11.51
C PRO A 197 -18.05 4.27 11.61
N ARG A 198 -17.28 5.33 11.90
CA ARG A 198 -15.81 5.31 12.05
C ARG A 198 -15.01 4.95 10.79
N SER A 199 -15.64 4.52 9.69
CA SER A 199 -14.96 4.32 8.40
C SER A 199 -14.30 5.60 7.91
N ALA A 200 -13.30 5.47 7.05
CA ALA A 200 -12.63 6.59 6.40
C ALA A 200 -13.63 7.50 5.68
N LEU A 201 -14.60 6.93 4.96
CA LEU A 201 -15.67 7.69 4.31
C LEU A 201 -16.48 8.51 5.32
N ALA A 202 -16.97 7.88 6.40
CA ALA A 202 -17.74 8.56 7.43
C ALA A 202 -16.96 9.69 8.12
N VAL A 203 -15.71 9.42 8.48
CA VAL A 203 -14.83 10.36 9.18
C VAL A 203 -14.47 11.55 8.30
N MET A 204 -14.16 11.33 7.02
CA MET A 204 -13.82 12.43 6.11
C MET A 204 -15.02 13.31 5.76
N ILE A 205 -16.21 12.71 5.57
CA ILE A 205 -17.46 13.46 5.37
C ILE A 205 -17.78 14.32 6.60
N ALA A 206 -17.76 13.72 7.81
CA ALA A 206 -18.04 14.44 9.04
C ALA A 206 -17.00 15.54 9.35
N GLY A 207 -15.76 15.36 8.91
CA GLY A 207 -14.69 16.34 9.03
C GLY A 207 -14.72 17.46 7.98
N GLY A 208 -15.71 17.50 7.10
CA GLY A 208 -15.87 18.55 6.09
C GLY A 208 -14.85 18.49 4.95
N MET A 209 -14.25 17.32 4.70
CA MET A 209 -13.38 17.14 3.53
C MET A 209 -14.20 17.28 2.24
N SER A 210 -13.66 17.97 1.24
CA SER A 210 -14.34 18.13 -0.05
C SER A 210 -14.60 16.77 -0.71
N GLU A 211 -15.69 16.66 -1.46
CA GLU A 211 -16.03 15.40 -2.15
C GLU A 211 -14.91 14.91 -3.06
N TYR A 212 -14.27 15.82 -3.79
CA TYR A 212 -13.09 15.52 -4.59
C TYR A 212 -11.97 14.87 -3.76
N SER A 213 -11.60 15.47 -2.63
CA SER A 213 -10.56 14.95 -1.74
C SER A 213 -10.97 13.63 -1.07
N VAL A 214 -12.25 13.46 -0.70
CA VAL A 214 -12.76 12.18 -0.17
C VAL A 214 -12.56 11.06 -1.17
N ARG A 215 -12.98 11.27 -2.42
CA ARG A 215 -12.84 10.30 -3.52
C ARG A 215 -11.38 9.94 -3.77
N ALA A 216 -10.51 10.95 -3.88
CA ALA A 216 -9.07 10.73 -4.09
C ALA A 216 -8.42 9.96 -2.93
N ASN A 217 -8.77 10.26 -1.67
CA ASN A 217 -8.20 9.59 -0.51
C ASN A 217 -8.76 8.19 -0.27
N ILE A 218 -10.01 7.90 -0.63
CA ILE A 218 -10.52 6.50 -0.63
C ILE A 218 -9.76 5.66 -1.66
N LYS A 219 -9.54 6.18 -2.88
CA LYS A 219 -8.73 5.50 -3.91
C LYS A 219 -7.30 5.23 -3.42
N LEU A 220 -6.68 6.20 -2.73
CA LEU A 220 -5.37 6.01 -2.08
C LEU A 220 -5.39 4.85 -1.08
N ILE A 221 -6.37 4.83 -0.15
CA ILE A 221 -6.49 3.76 0.86
C ILE A 221 -6.63 2.39 0.19
N ILE A 222 -7.42 2.26 -0.88
CA ILE A 222 -7.62 1.00 -1.59
C ILE A 222 -6.34 0.56 -2.33
N SER A 223 -5.67 1.48 -3.02
CA SER A 223 -4.48 1.16 -3.82
C SER A 223 -3.32 0.61 -2.99
N GLY A 224 -3.07 1.18 -1.80
CA GLY A 224 -1.98 0.76 -0.90
C GLY A 224 -2.43 -0.10 0.28
N GLY A 225 -3.72 -0.41 0.38
CA GLY A 225 -4.28 -1.19 1.49
C GLY A 225 -4.69 -2.60 1.12
N GLN A 226 -4.56 -2.99 -0.16
CA GLN A 226 -4.86 -4.34 -0.61
C GLN A 226 -3.60 -5.19 -0.74
N ASN A 227 -2.60 -4.69 -1.45
CA ASN A 227 -1.44 -5.48 -1.86
C ASN A 227 -0.45 -5.61 -0.72
N GLU A 228 -0.17 -4.51 -0.04
CA GLU A 228 0.80 -4.46 1.04
C GLU A 228 0.39 -5.37 2.21
N PRO A 229 -0.87 -5.37 2.70
CA PRO A 229 -1.28 -6.32 3.72
C PRO A 229 -1.36 -7.76 3.20
N ARG A 230 -1.85 -8.00 1.97
CA ARG A 230 -1.86 -9.34 1.34
C ARG A 230 -0.44 -9.93 1.31
N ASP A 231 0.52 -9.18 0.80
CA ASP A 231 1.91 -9.62 0.63
C ASP A 231 2.63 -9.73 1.97
N ALA A 232 2.30 -8.86 2.93
CA ALA A 232 2.80 -8.99 4.31
C ALA A 232 2.29 -10.26 5.00
N ILE A 233 1.01 -10.59 4.87
CA ILE A 233 0.43 -11.80 5.45
C ILE A 233 1.05 -13.04 4.80
N ALA A 234 0.96 -13.15 3.47
CA ALA A 234 1.43 -14.33 2.75
C ALA A 234 2.94 -14.52 2.89
N GLY A 235 3.69 -13.44 2.75
CA GLY A 235 5.14 -13.47 2.83
C GLY A 235 5.67 -13.72 4.25
N THR A 236 5.03 -13.19 5.29
CA THR A 236 5.42 -13.52 6.67
C THR A 236 5.24 -15.00 6.95
N VAL A 237 4.12 -15.60 6.52
CA VAL A 237 3.89 -17.04 6.68
C VAL A 237 4.91 -17.85 5.88
N TRP A 238 5.17 -17.50 4.62
CA TRP A 238 6.22 -18.13 3.81
C TRP A 238 7.59 -18.07 4.50
N ALA A 239 7.98 -16.90 5.03
CA ALA A 239 9.25 -16.71 5.71
C ALA A 239 9.36 -17.62 6.94
N LEU A 240 8.30 -17.74 7.73
CA LEU A 240 8.27 -18.62 8.91
C LEU A 240 8.28 -20.11 8.56
N LEU A 241 7.60 -20.50 7.48
CA LEU A 241 7.60 -21.90 7.02
C LEU A 241 8.96 -22.32 6.42
N THR A 242 9.71 -21.36 5.86
CA THR A 242 11.05 -21.59 5.31
C THR A 242 12.16 -21.47 6.35
N HIS A 243 11.90 -20.84 7.50
CA HIS A 243 12.82 -20.68 8.64
C HIS A 243 12.20 -21.29 9.92
N PRO A 244 12.13 -22.64 10.00
CA PRO A 244 11.40 -23.33 11.06
C PRO A 244 11.92 -23.05 12.47
N GLU A 245 13.20 -22.68 12.60
CA GLU A 245 13.79 -22.25 13.86
C GLU A 245 13.21 -20.92 14.37
N GLN A 246 12.88 -19.98 13.47
CA GLN A 246 12.19 -18.73 13.82
C GLN A 246 10.74 -19.00 14.20
N LEU A 247 10.06 -19.88 13.46
CA LEU A 247 8.70 -20.32 13.80
C LEU A 247 8.65 -21.00 15.17
N ALA A 248 9.67 -21.77 15.53
CA ALA A 248 9.78 -22.37 16.87
C ALA A 248 9.85 -21.31 17.98
N MET A 249 10.60 -20.22 17.78
CA MET A 249 10.68 -19.10 18.74
C MET A 249 9.34 -18.38 18.94
N LEU A 250 8.44 -18.40 17.94
CA LEU A 250 7.09 -17.85 18.08
C LEU A 250 6.19 -18.82 18.84
N ARG A 251 6.26 -20.10 18.53
CA ARG A 251 5.44 -21.15 19.16
C ARG A 251 5.77 -21.35 20.63
N ASP A 252 7.04 -21.19 21.00
CA ASP A 252 7.49 -21.28 22.39
C ASP A 252 7.37 -19.95 23.18
N GLY A 253 6.96 -18.86 22.51
CA GLY A 253 6.73 -17.56 23.13
C GLY A 253 7.98 -16.71 23.36
N ARG A 254 9.17 -17.12 22.89
CA ARG A 254 10.39 -16.28 22.94
C ARG A 254 10.30 -15.04 22.05
N ARG A 255 9.46 -15.07 21.02
CA ARG A 255 9.14 -13.96 20.12
C ARG A 255 7.64 -13.86 19.93
N SER A 256 7.17 -12.66 19.61
CA SER A 256 5.77 -12.39 19.30
C SER A 256 5.50 -12.42 17.79
N TRP A 257 4.25 -12.66 17.40
CA TRP A 257 3.83 -12.53 15.99
C TRP A 257 4.07 -11.12 15.42
N HIS A 258 4.07 -10.10 16.28
CA HIS A 258 4.42 -8.74 15.90
C HIS A 258 5.91 -8.61 15.55
N ASP A 259 6.80 -9.33 16.23
CA ASP A 259 8.23 -9.36 15.89
C ASP A 259 8.44 -9.98 14.51
N ALA A 260 7.71 -11.06 14.18
CA ALA A 260 7.77 -11.69 12.87
C ALA A 260 7.31 -10.76 11.74
N PHE A 261 6.16 -10.09 11.93
CA PHE A 261 5.69 -9.08 10.99
C PHE A 261 6.70 -7.93 10.81
N SER A 262 7.24 -7.41 11.91
CA SER A 262 8.20 -6.31 11.89
C SER A 262 9.47 -6.68 11.14
N GLU A 263 9.98 -7.90 11.35
CA GLU A 263 11.16 -8.41 10.67
C GLU A 263 10.90 -8.70 9.19
N TYR A 264 9.73 -9.26 8.85
CA TYR A 264 9.34 -9.43 7.45
C TYR A 264 9.27 -8.09 6.71
N ALA A 265 8.61 -7.09 7.30
CA ALA A 265 8.50 -5.75 6.73
C ALA A 265 9.88 -5.10 6.54
N ARG A 266 10.81 -5.30 7.49
CA ARG A 266 12.21 -4.84 7.37
C ARG A 266 12.98 -5.59 6.28
N TRP A 267 12.82 -6.90 6.20
CA TRP A 267 13.60 -7.76 5.32
C TRP A 267 13.16 -7.65 3.86
N GLN A 268 11.86 -7.81 3.59
CA GLN A 268 11.32 -7.81 2.24
C GLN A 268 10.93 -6.42 1.74
N SER A 269 10.56 -5.49 2.62
CA SER A 269 10.15 -4.12 2.28
C SER A 269 9.17 -4.07 1.08
N PRO A 270 7.87 -4.41 1.27
CA PRO A 270 6.89 -4.50 0.18
C PRO A 270 6.80 -3.26 -0.71
N ILE A 271 7.17 -2.09 -0.19
CA ILE A 271 7.37 -0.86 -0.96
C ILE A 271 8.87 -0.69 -1.21
N GLY A 272 9.32 -1.03 -2.42
CA GLY A 272 10.74 -0.97 -2.79
C GLY A 272 11.27 0.43 -3.13
N MET A 273 10.39 1.36 -3.54
CA MET A 273 10.78 2.72 -3.91
C MET A 273 9.61 3.69 -3.72
N SER A 274 9.91 4.94 -3.35
CA SER A 274 8.93 6.03 -3.29
C SER A 274 9.49 7.25 -4.03
N PRO A 275 8.91 7.67 -5.15
CA PRO A 275 9.39 8.85 -5.87
C PRO A 275 9.07 10.14 -5.08
N ARG A 276 9.86 11.17 -5.34
CA ARG A 276 9.64 12.54 -4.89
C ARG A 276 9.51 13.40 -6.14
#